data_AF-A0A0B5DV74-F1
#
_entry.id   AF-A0A0B5DV74-F1
#
_cell.length_a   1.000
_cell.length_b   1.000
_cell.length_c   1.000
_cell.angle_alpha   90.00
_cell.angle_beta   90.00
_cell.angle_gamma   90.00
#
_symmetry.space_group_name_H-M   'P 1'
#
loop_
_entity.id
_entity.type
_entity.pdbx_description
1 polymer ?
#
loop_
_entity_poly.entity_id
_entity_poly.type
_entity_poly.pdbx_seq_one_letter_code
_entity_poly.pdbx_strand_id
1 'polypeptide(L)'
;MHDEFLCHVTAYGVCGGRRIGVPLGTYRAPTLALALWWMRDRASWIAERLDPQPGNPLFPPNSIAPVAETVPDVPGVLRAWCGDTDRQEEAADELAAGRLVRIAISDETTEYELLAESVDAVRMQRFVPALSTPAA
;
A
#
# COMPACT_ATOMS: atom_id res chain seq x y z
N MET A 1 14.10 -12.00 -14.28
CA MET A 1 12.63 -12.01 -14.32
C MET A 1 12.22 -12.49 -12.94
N HIS A 2 11.44 -11.71 -12.20
CA HIS A 2 10.92 -12.14 -10.90
C HIS A 2 9.65 -12.93 -11.15
N ASP A 3 9.58 -14.14 -10.61
CA ASP A 3 8.45 -15.02 -10.87
C ASP A 3 7.25 -14.71 -9.95
N GLU A 4 7.47 -13.90 -8.91
CA GLU A 4 6.44 -13.61 -7.92
C GLU A 4 6.70 -12.35 -7.10
N PHE A 5 5.61 -11.69 -6.71
CA PHE A 5 5.61 -10.50 -5.89
C PHE A 5 4.73 -10.69 -4.66
N LEU A 6 5.16 -10.12 -3.55
CA LEU A 6 4.41 -10.11 -2.31
C LEU A 6 3.92 -8.69 -2.06
N CYS A 7 2.61 -8.54 -1.94
CA CYS A 7 1.94 -7.26 -1.75
C CYS A 7 1.22 -7.24 -0.40
N HIS A 8 1.29 -6.12 0.31
CA HIS A 8 0.63 -5.93 1.58
C HIS A 8 0.09 -4.51 1.70
N VAL A 9 -0.97 -4.38 2.48
CA VAL A 9 -1.46 -3.10 2.97
C VAL A 9 -1.56 -3.15 4.48
N THR A 10 -1.00 -2.15 5.14
CA THR A 10 -1.10 -1.98 6.60
C THR A 10 -1.52 -0.56 6.93
N ALA A 11 -2.50 -0.41 7.83
CA ALA A 11 -2.79 0.87 8.45
C ALA A 11 -2.08 0.96 9.81
N TYR A 12 -1.39 2.06 10.07
CA TYR A 12 -0.67 2.30 11.30
C TYR A 12 -1.33 3.44 12.08
N GLY A 13 -1.77 3.16 13.29
CA GLY A 13 -2.25 4.17 14.23
C GLY A 13 -1.43 4.18 15.52
N VAL A 14 -1.75 5.09 16.44
CA VAL A 14 -1.13 5.13 17.78
C VAL A 14 -2.12 4.62 18.82
N CYS A 15 -1.72 3.62 19.59
CA CYS A 15 -2.48 3.12 20.74
C CYS A 15 -1.56 3.04 21.96
N GLY A 16 -1.93 3.72 23.05
CA GLY A 16 -1.11 3.77 24.26
C GLY A 16 0.30 4.35 24.04
N GLY A 17 0.45 5.33 23.13
CA GLY A 17 1.75 5.91 22.77
C GLY A 17 2.63 5.03 21.87
N ARG A 18 2.14 3.86 21.44
CA ARG A 18 2.87 2.95 20.53
C ARG A 18 2.23 2.95 19.15
N ARG A 19 3.06 2.95 18.11
CA ARG A 19 2.62 2.71 16.73
C ARG A 19 2.21 1.25 16.57
N ILE A 20 0.97 1.01 16.15
CA ILE A 20 0.38 -0.32 15.93
C ILE A 20 -0.04 -0.43 14.48
N GLY A 21 0.41 -1.49 13.79
CA GLY A 21 0.00 -1.82 12.44
C GLY A 21 -1.15 -2.83 12.42
N VAL A 22 -2.19 -2.54 11.64
CA VAL A 22 -3.32 -3.42 11.37
C VAL A 22 -3.28 -3.81 9.89
N PRO A 23 -3.04 -5.09 9.55
CA PRO A 23 -3.06 -5.55 8.16
C PRO A 23 -4.46 -5.38 7.54
N LEU A 24 -4.52 -4.71 6.40
CA LEU A 24 -5.77 -4.49 5.65
C LEU A 24 -5.90 -5.42 4.42
N GLY A 25 -4.81 -6.08 4.04
CA GLY A 25 -4.83 -7.06 2.96
C GLY A 25 -3.44 -7.54 2.59
N THR A 26 -3.38 -8.76 2.06
CA THR A 26 -2.15 -9.36 1.54
C THR A 26 -2.46 -10.05 0.21
N TYR A 27 -1.48 -10.08 -0.70
CA TYR A 27 -1.63 -10.76 -1.97
C TYR A 27 -0.28 -11.22 -2.51
N ARG A 28 -0.24 -12.47 -2.99
CA ARG A 28 0.93 -13.06 -3.62
C ARG A 28 0.65 -13.07 -5.13
N ALA A 29 1.22 -12.10 -5.83
CA ALA A 29 0.96 -11.88 -7.24
C ALA A 29 1.92 -12.72 -8.11
N PRO A 30 1.40 -13.53 -9.03
CA PRO A 30 2.25 -14.37 -9.89
C PRO A 30 2.86 -13.61 -11.07
N THR A 31 2.53 -12.32 -11.23
CA THR A 31 3.09 -11.46 -12.27
C THR A 31 3.19 -10.02 -11.77
N LEU A 32 4.09 -9.24 -12.38
CA LEU A 32 4.24 -7.81 -12.09
C LEU A 32 2.93 -7.04 -12.33
N ALA A 33 2.26 -7.34 -13.45
CA ALA A 33 0.98 -6.70 -13.79
C ALA A 33 -0.09 -6.93 -12.72
N LEU A 34 -0.17 -8.15 -12.15
CA LEU A 34 -1.11 -8.45 -11.07
C LEU A 34 -0.71 -7.81 -9.74
N ALA A 35 0.58 -7.62 -9.47
CA ALA A 35 1.05 -6.89 -8.29
C ALA A 35 0.59 -5.43 -8.34
N LEU A 36 0.85 -4.75 -9.46
CA LEU A 36 0.44 -3.36 -9.69
C LEU A 36 -1.09 -3.21 -9.69
N TRP A 37 -1.79 -4.10 -10.40
CA TRP A 37 -3.26 -4.13 -10.39
C TRP A 37 -3.80 -4.24 -8.97
N TRP A 38 -3.26 -5.16 -8.17
CA TRP A 38 -3.72 -5.35 -6.80
C TRP A 38 -3.43 -4.12 -5.92
N MET A 39 -2.25 -3.50 -6.05
CA MET A 39 -1.95 -2.27 -5.31
C MET A 39 -2.94 -1.15 -5.66
N ARG A 40 -3.26 -0.96 -6.95
CA ARG A 40 -4.26 0.02 -7.41
C ARG A 40 -5.65 -0.29 -6.88
N ASP A 41 -6.07 -1.54 -6.99
CA ASP A 41 -7.37 -1.98 -6.49
C ASP A 41 -7.48 -1.74 -4.97
N ARG A 42 -6.43 -2.04 -4.19
CA ARG A 42 -6.41 -1.79 -2.76
C ARG A 42 -6.38 -0.31 -2.40
N ALA A 43 -5.61 0.53 -3.10
CA ALA A 43 -5.61 1.97 -2.88
C ALA A 43 -7.01 2.57 -3.12
N SER A 44 -7.67 2.20 -4.22
CA SER A 44 -9.05 2.61 -4.50
C SER A 44 -10.04 2.08 -3.45
N TRP A 45 -9.89 0.83 -3.01
CA TRP A 45 -10.74 0.22 -1.99
C TRP A 45 -10.66 0.93 -0.63
N ILE A 46 -9.47 1.42 -0.25
CA ILE A 46 -9.26 2.24 0.96
C ILE A 46 -9.91 3.61 0.75
N ALA A 47 -9.64 4.28 -0.37
CA ALA A 47 -10.17 5.61 -0.65
C ALA A 47 -11.70 5.66 -0.56
N GLU A 48 -12.39 4.69 -1.16
CA GLU A 48 -13.86 4.59 -1.12
C GLU A 48 -14.44 4.32 0.27
N ARG A 49 -13.65 3.78 1.20
CA ARG A 49 -14.07 3.56 2.60
C ARG A 49 -13.82 4.76 3.49
N LEU A 50 -12.79 5.54 3.18
CA LEU A 50 -12.44 6.75 3.92
C LEU A 50 -13.29 7.95 3.48
N ASP A 51 -13.58 8.05 2.18
CA ASP A 51 -14.40 9.12 1.60
C ASP A 51 -15.45 8.49 0.66
N PRO A 52 -16.53 7.92 1.23
CA PRO A 52 -17.61 7.33 0.46
C PRO A 52 -18.45 8.40 -0.23
N GLN A 53 -18.89 8.12 -1.46
CA GLN A 53 -19.77 9.03 -2.21
C GLN A 53 -21.04 9.36 -1.40
N PRO A 54 -21.35 10.66 -1.17
CA PRO A 54 -22.58 11.06 -0.54
C PRO A 54 -23.80 10.53 -1.29
N GLY A 55 -24.74 9.91 -0.57
CA GLY A 55 -25.95 9.31 -1.15
C GLY A 55 -25.78 7.88 -1.68
N ASN A 56 -24.61 7.26 -1.49
CA ASN A 56 -24.44 5.84 -1.78
C ASN A 56 -25.39 5.00 -0.88
N PRO A 57 -26.28 4.17 -1.47
CA PRO A 57 -27.32 3.45 -0.72
C PRO A 57 -26.78 2.35 0.19
N LEU A 58 -25.50 2.01 0.09
CA LEU A 58 -24.83 1.06 0.99
C LEU A 58 -24.57 1.66 2.39
N PHE A 59 -24.65 2.99 2.53
CA PHE A 59 -24.46 3.68 3.79
C PHE A 59 -25.80 4.12 4.37
N PRO A 60 -26.03 3.95 5.69
CA PRO A 60 -27.24 4.44 6.32
C PRO A 60 -27.43 5.95 6.13
N PRO A 61 -28.68 6.45 6.08
CA PRO A 61 -28.94 7.88 6.07
C PRO A 61 -28.22 8.59 7.22
N ASN A 62 -27.62 9.75 6.96
CA ASN A 62 -26.90 10.58 7.94
C ASN A 62 -25.67 9.91 8.59
N SER A 63 -25.12 8.83 7.99
CA SER A 63 -23.89 8.18 8.48
C SER A 63 -22.60 8.76 7.89
N ILE A 64 -22.70 9.65 6.90
CA ILE A 64 -21.59 10.36 6.27
C ILE A 64 -21.74 11.84 6.59
N ALA A 65 -20.66 12.48 7.00
CA ALA A 65 -20.58 13.90 7.28
C ALA A 65 -19.40 14.51 6.52
N PRO A 66 -19.52 15.77 6.05
CA PRO A 66 -18.40 16.45 5.43
C PRO A 66 -17.26 16.65 6.45
N VAL A 67 -16.03 16.44 6.01
CA VAL A 67 -14.83 16.80 6.75
C VAL A 67 -14.44 18.25 6.46
N ALA A 68 -13.68 18.87 7.36
CA ALA A 68 -13.18 20.22 7.14
C ALA A 68 -12.12 20.23 6.02
N GLU A 69 -12.04 21.34 5.26
CA GLU A 69 -11.06 21.51 4.18
C GLU A 69 -9.59 21.46 4.65
N THR A 70 -9.36 21.62 5.95
CA THR A 70 -8.03 21.55 6.57
C THR A 70 -7.53 20.13 6.79
N VAL A 71 -8.40 19.12 6.68
CA VAL A 71 -8.04 17.73 6.91
C VAL A 71 -7.25 17.19 5.71
N PRO A 72 -6.12 16.48 5.91
CA PRO A 72 -5.40 15.83 4.82
C PRO A 72 -6.29 14.90 3.99
N ASP A 73 -6.34 15.13 2.68
CA ASP A 73 -7.15 14.34 1.74
C ASP A 73 -6.42 13.05 1.31
N VAL A 74 -6.26 12.13 2.27
CA VAL A 74 -5.72 10.78 2.01
C VAL A 74 -6.47 10.06 0.86
N PRO A 75 -7.81 10.07 0.81
CA PRO A 75 -8.56 9.43 -0.27
C PRO A 75 -8.26 10.02 -1.65
N GLY A 76 -8.16 11.35 -1.75
CA GLY A 76 -7.78 12.04 -2.98
C GLY A 76 -6.37 11.67 -3.44
N VAL A 77 -5.40 11.61 -2.52
CA VAL A 77 -4.03 11.18 -2.85
C VAL A 77 -3.99 9.74 -3.35
N LEU A 78 -4.74 8.83 -2.71
CA LEU A 78 -4.86 7.44 -3.15
C LEU A 78 -5.48 7.33 -4.56
N ARG A 79 -6.58 8.06 -4.82
CA ARG A 79 -7.22 8.11 -6.14
C ARG A 79 -6.29 8.69 -7.20
N ALA A 80 -5.56 9.76 -6.86
CA ALA A 80 -4.58 10.37 -7.74
C ALA A 80 -3.48 9.37 -8.12
N TRP A 81 -2.91 8.65 -7.15
CA TRP A 81 -1.91 7.62 -7.42
C TRP A 81 -2.46 6.49 -8.30
N CYS A 82 -3.70 6.05 -8.08
CA CYS A 82 -4.35 5.03 -8.93
C CYS A 82 -4.54 5.47 -10.38
N GLY A 83 -4.74 6.77 -10.63
CA GLY A 83 -4.96 7.36 -11.96
C GLY A 83 -3.69 7.85 -12.66
N ASP A 84 -2.58 7.98 -11.94
CA ASP A 84 -1.31 8.52 -12.45
C ASP A 84 -0.51 7.42 -13.18
N THR A 85 -0.54 7.44 -14.51
CA THR A 85 0.10 6.40 -15.33
C THR A 85 1.62 6.41 -15.19
N ASP A 86 2.23 7.58 -15.09
CA ASP A 86 3.69 7.74 -14.98
C ASP A 86 4.18 7.12 -13.66
N ARG A 87 3.48 7.40 -12.54
CA ARG A 87 3.80 6.76 -11.26
C ARG A 87 3.59 5.25 -11.25
N GLN A 88 2.64 4.74 -12.03
CA GLN A 88 2.44 3.29 -12.16
C GLN A 88 3.57 2.64 -12.97
N GLU A 89 4.09 3.32 -13.99
CA GLU A 89 5.23 2.87 -14.78
C GLU A 89 6.52 2.91 -13.94
N GLU A 90 6.76 3.99 -13.19
CA GLU A 90 7.87 4.06 -12.23
C GLU A 90 7.83 2.91 -11.21
N ALA A 91 6.66 2.64 -10.62
CA ALA A 91 6.48 1.51 -9.72
C ALA A 91 6.74 0.15 -10.40
N ALA A 92 6.37 0.02 -11.67
CA ALA A 92 6.63 -1.19 -12.45
C ALA A 92 8.14 -1.42 -12.63
N ASP A 93 8.88 -0.37 -13.00
CA ASP A 93 10.31 -0.42 -13.22
C ASP A 93 11.08 -0.73 -11.93
N GLU A 94 10.69 -0.13 -10.82
CA GLU A 94 11.23 -0.40 -9.48
C GLU A 94 11.05 -1.88 -9.11
N LEU A 95 9.82 -2.40 -9.22
CA LEU A 95 9.53 -3.80 -8.92
C LEU A 95 10.24 -4.77 -9.88
N ALA A 96 10.28 -4.46 -11.18
CA ALA A 96 10.99 -5.25 -12.18
C ALA A 96 12.49 -5.33 -11.88
N ALA A 97 13.07 -4.24 -11.37
CA ALA A 97 14.45 -4.21 -10.91
C ALA A 97 14.67 -4.88 -9.53
N GLY A 98 13.61 -5.40 -8.91
CA GLY A 98 13.68 -6.07 -7.60
C GLY A 98 13.77 -5.13 -6.42
N ARG A 99 13.43 -3.86 -6.60
CA ARG A 99 13.36 -2.87 -5.52
C ARG A 99 12.00 -2.93 -4.84
N LEU A 100 11.98 -2.52 -3.58
CA LEU A 100 10.77 -2.38 -2.79
C LEU A 100 9.99 -1.16 -3.28
N VAL A 101 8.73 -1.35 -3.65
CA VAL A 101 7.80 -0.23 -3.85
C VAL A 101 6.98 -0.03 -2.59
N ARG A 102 7.00 1.19 -2.07
CA ARG A 102 6.28 1.61 -0.87
C ARG A 102 5.57 2.93 -1.13
N ILE A 103 4.27 2.95 -0.86
CA ILE A 103 3.45 4.16 -0.86
C ILE A 103 2.90 4.31 0.54
N ALA A 104 3.27 5.40 1.21
CA ALA A 104 2.81 5.69 2.56
C ALA A 104 2.14 7.06 2.55
N ILE A 105 0.90 7.12 3.02
CA ILE A 105 0.08 8.33 3.05
C ILE A 105 -0.54 8.43 4.43
N SER A 106 -0.48 9.59 5.07
CA SER A 106 -0.96 9.77 6.44
C SER A 106 -2.02 10.87 6.54
N ASP A 107 -3.00 10.65 7.40
CA ASP A 107 -3.79 11.71 8.02
C ASP A 107 -3.27 12.00 9.44
N GLU A 108 -4.01 12.78 10.21
CA GLU A 108 -3.66 13.17 11.59
C GLU A 108 -3.59 11.99 12.58
N THR A 109 -4.19 10.85 12.23
CA THR A 109 -4.40 9.70 13.11
C THR A 109 -3.79 8.39 12.59
N THR A 110 -3.72 8.23 11.27
CA THR A 110 -3.47 6.95 10.61
C THR A 110 -2.55 7.13 9.41
N GLU A 111 -1.55 6.25 9.28
CA GLU A 111 -0.74 6.09 8.07
C GLU A 111 -1.16 4.81 7.34
N TYR A 112 -1.50 4.93 6.06
CA TYR A 112 -1.80 3.82 5.17
C TYR A 112 -0.57 3.52 4.33
N GLU A 113 -0.03 2.31 4.48
CA GLU A 113 1.12 1.83 3.75
C GLU A 113 0.71 0.72 2.79
N LEU A 114 0.98 0.93 1.49
CA LEU A 114 0.91 -0.09 0.45
C LEU A 114 2.34 -0.47 0.08
N LEU A 115 2.62 -1.77 0.07
CA LEU A 115 3.94 -2.31 -0.15
C LEU A 115 3.87 -3.43 -1.17
N ALA A 116 4.80 -3.44 -2.13
CA ALA A 116 5.06 -4.57 -2.99
C ALA A 116 6.56 -4.82 -3.11
N GLU A 117 6.94 -6.08 -3.11
CA GLU A 117 8.33 -6.52 -3.26
C GLU A 117 8.44 -7.80 -4.07
N SER A 118 9.53 -7.96 -4.81
CA SER A 118 9.86 -9.23 -5.46
C SER A 118 10.25 -10.28 -4.42
N VAL A 119 9.64 -11.46 -4.48
CA VAL A 119 9.97 -12.58 -3.57
C VAL A 119 11.40 -13.05 -3.78
N ASP A 120 11.90 -13.03 -5.02
CA ASP A 120 13.27 -13.42 -5.34
C ASP A 120 14.27 -12.42 -4.73
N ALA A 121 13.97 -11.12 -4.79
CA ALA A 121 14.78 -10.09 -4.16
C ALA A 121 14.83 -10.25 -2.63
N VAL A 122 13.69 -10.51 -1.99
CA VAL A 122 13.62 -10.77 -0.53
C VAL A 122 14.41 -12.02 -0.15
N ARG A 123 14.30 -13.09 -0.93
CA ARG A 123 15.08 -14.32 -0.70
C ARG A 123 16.57 -14.03 -0.80
N MET A 124 17.02 -13.37 -1.86
CA MET A 124 18.43 -13.00 -2.03
C MET A 124 18.95 -12.16 -0.86
N GLN A 125 18.19 -11.16 -0.41
CA GLN A 125 18.56 -10.32 0.74
C GLN A 125 18.66 -11.12 2.05
N ARG A 126 17.88 -12.20 2.23
CA ARG A 126 17.99 -13.08 3.41
C ARG A 126 19.16 -14.06 3.33
N PHE A 127 19.63 -14.40 2.13
CA PHE A 127 20.79 -15.28 1.94
C PHE A 127 22.15 -14.55 1.99
N VAL A 128 22.21 -13.26 1.62
CA VAL A 128 23.44 -12.45 1.66
C VAL A 128 24.07 -12.31 3.07
N PRO A 129 23.29 -12.15 4.18
CA PRO A 129 23.83 -12.14 5.53
C PRO A 129 24.50 -13.47 5.93
N ALA A 130 23.99 -14.60 5.43
CA ALA A 130 24.48 -15.93 5.80
C ALA A 130 25.86 -16.27 5.20
N LEU A 131 26.26 -15.56 4.13
CA LEU A 131 27.58 -15.72 3.49
C LEU A 131 28.65 -14.78 4.06
N SER A 132 28.28 -13.89 4.99
CA SER A 132 29.15 -12.84 5.52
C SER A 132 29.63 -13.09 6.96
N THR A 133 29.35 -14.25 7.54
CA THR A 133 29.94 -14.63 8.84
C THR A 133 31.30 -15.29 8.57
N PRO A 134 32.44 -14.64 8.90
CA PRO A 134 33.70 -15.37 8.92
C PRO A 134 33.61 -16.39 10.07
N ALA A 135 33.99 -17.64 9.79
CA ALA A 135 34.27 -18.60 10.84
C ALA A 135 35.39 -18.01 11.72
N ALA A 136 35.07 -17.77 12.99
CA ALA A 136 36.04 -17.42 14.03
C ALA A 136 36.44 -18.69 14.78
#